data_AF-A0A8S3YR68-F1
#
_entry.id   AF-A0A8S3YR68-F1
#
_cell.length_a   1.000
_cell.length_b   1.000
_cell.length_c   1.000
_cell.angle_alpha   90.00
_cell.angle_beta   90.00
_cell.angle_gamma   90.00
#
_symmetry.space_group_name_H-M   'P 1'
#
loop_
_entity.id
_entity.type
_entity.pdbx_description
1 polymer ?
#
loop_
_entity_poly.entity_id
_entity_poly.type
_entity_poly.pdbx_seq_one_letter_code
_entity_poly.pdbx_strand_id
1 'polypeptide(L)'
;MATESITDLRVKIHNSSHTRAAEFEKKAHTKQKSSSSNTQKKNIPRSKYDDYNTEEKEEELQKVMSGIQQRRLFTEDECKHIEKKIDKVVKLADLGLYKEHTVDRAPLRNKYFFGEGYTYGAQLAKKGPGNERLYSKGDVDEIPNWIHRLVIRPLCDAGVIQEGFVNSAVINDYKPGGCIVSHIDPPHIFERPIVSVSFFSESALSFGCKFTFKPIRVSKPVLTLPISRGCVTLLSGYAADHITHCVRPEDVVSRRAVIILRRVRDDAPRLEPDAEIPSPSRKRTMLSSNNNLARIQSRRSSTSSSSDESIKPVKVSSKVICLTDEKDGKLTTPDSPKTINR
;
A
#
# COMPACT_ATOMS: atom_id res chain seq x y z
N MET A 1 1.67 -27.11 -5.30
CA MET A 1 1.61 -25.65 -5.48
C MET A 1 2.77 -25.07 -4.68
N ALA A 2 3.88 -24.71 -5.34
CA ALA A 2 5.03 -24.14 -4.65
C ALA A 2 4.66 -22.73 -4.16
N THR A 3 4.61 -22.54 -2.85
CA THR A 3 4.47 -21.22 -2.25
C THR A 3 5.75 -20.45 -2.53
N GLU A 4 5.73 -19.50 -3.47
CA GLU A 4 6.82 -18.53 -3.58
C GLU A 4 7.02 -17.87 -2.21
N SER A 5 8.19 -18.11 -1.61
CA SER A 5 8.53 -17.58 -0.30
C SER A 5 8.64 -16.07 -0.39
N ILE A 6 7.60 -15.36 0.07
CA ILE A 6 7.59 -13.89 0.15
C ILE A 6 8.78 -13.47 1.03
N THR A 7 9.76 -12.81 0.42
CA THR A 7 11.01 -12.46 1.12
C THR A 7 10.81 -11.27 2.05
N ASP A 8 11.11 -11.47 3.33
CA ASP A 8 11.20 -10.42 4.34
C ASP A 8 12.25 -9.36 3.91
N LEU A 9 11.84 -8.09 3.81
CA LEU A 9 12.73 -7.02 3.37
C LEU A 9 13.90 -6.79 4.33
N ARG A 10 13.77 -7.16 5.61
CA ARG A 10 14.89 -7.08 6.57
C ARG A 10 16.04 -7.98 6.12
N VAL A 11 15.73 -9.18 5.62
CA VAL A 11 16.72 -10.12 5.08
C VAL A 11 17.40 -9.56 3.84
N LYS A 12 16.66 -8.90 2.94
CA LYS A 12 17.25 -8.23 1.76
C LYS A 12 18.18 -7.08 2.15
N ILE A 13 17.80 -6.28 3.15
CA ILE A 13 18.65 -5.19 3.66
C ILE A 13 19.96 -5.76 4.21
N HIS A 14 19.89 -6.78 5.08
CA HIS A 14 21.07 -7.38 5.71
C HIS A 14 21.96 -8.18 4.74
N ASN A 15 21.38 -8.94 3.79
CA ASN A 15 22.17 -9.72 2.84
C ASN A 15 22.88 -8.86 1.79
N SER A 16 22.33 -7.69 1.44
CA SER A 16 23.00 -6.73 0.53
C SER A 16 24.30 -6.16 1.10
N SER A 17 24.45 -6.18 2.44
CA SER A 17 25.69 -5.81 3.13
C SER A 17 26.72 -6.94 3.14
N HIS A 18 26.30 -8.21 3.17
CA HIS A 18 27.20 -9.36 3.29
C HIS A 18 27.77 -9.86 1.95
N THR A 19 27.02 -9.75 0.84
CA THR A 19 27.52 -10.19 -0.49
C THR A 19 28.73 -9.39 -0.96
N ARG A 20 28.86 -8.12 -0.56
CA ARG A 20 30.05 -7.29 -0.83
C ARG A 20 31.23 -7.56 0.11
N ALA A 21 31.01 -8.12 1.29
CA ALA A 21 32.08 -8.48 2.21
C ALA A 21 32.83 -9.74 1.71
N ALA A 22 32.09 -10.74 1.21
CA ALA A 22 32.65 -11.98 0.70
C ALA A 22 33.44 -11.83 -0.62
N GLU A 23 33.10 -10.84 -1.47
CA GLU A 23 33.89 -10.54 -2.68
C GLU A 23 35.20 -9.81 -2.37
N PHE A 24 35.31 -9.13 -1.22
CA PHE A 24 36.53 -8.44 -0.80
C PHE A 24 37.53 -9.35 -0.07
N GLU A 25 37.10 -10.49 0.49
CA GLU A 25 37.99 -11.41 1.22
C GLU A 25 38.89 -12.27 0.31
N LYS A 26 38.65 -12.31 -1.01
CA LYS A 26 39.50 -13.08 -1.94
C LYS A 26 40.68 -12.32 -2.55
N LYS A 27 40.91 -11.05 -2.20
CA LYS A 27 42.08 -10.28 -2.67
C LYS A 27 42.62 -9.33 -1.61
N ALA A 28 43.22 -9.84 -0.54
CA ALA A 28 44.08 -9.01 0.33
C ALA A 28 45.06 -9.85 1.18
N HIS A 29 46.00 -10.55 0.55
CA HIS A 29 47.31 -10.71 1.18
C HIS A 29 48.17 -9.53 0.72
N THR A 30 48.33 -8.52 1.59
CA THR A 30 49.60 -7.84 1.91
C THR A 30 49.34 -6.54 2.68
N LYS A 31 49.97 -6.46 3.87
CA LYS A 31 50.29 -5.30 4.72
C LYS A 31 49.16 -4.55 5.44
N GLN A 32 49.17 -4.76 6.76
CA GLN A 32 48.63 -3.89 7.80
C GLN A 32 49.13 -2.45 7.66
N LYS A 33 48.19 -1.49 7.60
CA LYS A 33 48.33 -0.16 8.23
C LYS A 33 46.98 0.29 8.75
N SER A 34 46.99 0.75 9.99
CA SER A 34 45.89 1.31 10.75
C SER A 34 45.15 2.40 9.96
N SER A 35 43.85 2.23 9.76
CA SER A 35 42.97 3.34 9.40
C SER A 35 41.58 3.18 10.02
N SER A 36 41.27 4.22 10.79
CA SER A 36 40.01 4.64 11.39
C SER A 36 38.72 4.15 10.68
N SER A 37 37.76 3.81 11.54
CA SER A 37 36.38 3.38 11.36
C SER A 37 35.50 4.25 10.45
N ASN A 38 35.80 4.32 9.14
CA ASN A 38 35.06 5.19 8.20
C ASN A 38 34.40 4.49 7.00
N THR A 39 34.45 3.16 6.92
CA THR A 39 33.92 2.40 5.77
C THR A 39 32.44 2.03 5.88
N GLN A 40 31.82 2.09 7.06
CA GLN A 40 30.37 1.78 7.23
C GLN A 40 29.43 2.92 6.82
N LYS A 41 29.88 4.18 6.80
CA LYS A 41 29.03 5.35 6.49
C LYS A 41 28.69 5.53 5.00
N LYS A 42 29.39 4.86 4.08
CA LYS A 42 29.26 5.12 2.63
C LYS A 42 27.96 4.63 1.97
N ASN A 43 27.11 3.90 2.70
CA ASN A 43 26.01 3.15 2.13
C ASN A 43 24.63 3.55 2.67
N ILE A 44 24.49 4.56 3.52
CA ILE A 44 23.16 5.05 3.96
C ILE A 44 22.76 6.23 3.07
N PRO A 45 21.56 6.24 2.48
CA PRO A 45 21.14 7.38 1.68
C PRO A 45 21.02 8.63 2.55
N ARG A 46 21.50 9.76 2.02
CA ARG A 46 21.41 11.07 2.70
C ARG A 46 20.08 11.75 2.39
N SER A 47 19.42 12.20 3.44
CA SER A 47 18.30 13.14 3.40
C SER A 47 18.83 14.58 3.45
N LYS A 48 17.98 15.55 3.12
CA LYS A 48 18.31 16.99 3.28
C LYS A 48 18.61 17.37 4.74
N TYR A 49 18.06 16.62 5.69
CA TYR A 49 18.20 16.86 7.12
C TYR A 49 19.54 16.40 7.68
N ASP A 50 20.29 15.57 6.95
CA ASP A 50 21.62 15.14 7.38
C ASP A 50 22.62 16.29 7.37
N ASP A 51 22.40 17.28 6.50
CA ASP A 51 23.25 18.47 6.31
C ASP A 51 23.00 19.57 7.35
N TYR A 52 21.90 19.47 8.12
CA TYR A 52 21.55 20.43 9.16
C TYR A 52 22.58 20.41 10.29
N ASN A 53 22.90 21.58 10.82
CA ASN A 53 23.65 21.72 12.06
C ASN A 53 22.79 21.27 13.26
N THR A 54 23.34 21.32 14.47
CA THR A 54 22.64 20.84 15.68
C THR A 54 21.37 21.64 15.99
N GLU A 55 21.43 22.96 15.84
CA GLU A 55 20.32 23.88 16.11
C GLU A 55 19.18 23.67 15.09
N GLU A 56 19.52 23.60 13.80
CA GLU A 56 18.56 23.32 12.73
C GLU A 56 17.88 21.95 12.90
N LYS A 57 18.61 20.93 13.39
CA LYS A 57 18.03 19.60 13.68
C LYS A 57 17.05 19.66 14.84
N GLU A 58 17.37 20.41 15.88
CA GLU A 58 16.48 20.57 17.03
C GLU A 58 15.23 21.36 16.64
N GLU A 59 15.36 22.46 15.90
CA GLU A 59 14.23 23.21 15.38
C GLU A 59 13.31 22.35 14.51
N GLU A 60 13.88 21.56 13.59
CA GLU A 60 13.12 20.66 12.75
C GLU A 60 12.39 19.61 13.59
N LEU A 61 13.05 19.04 14.60
CA LEU A 61 12.43 18.10 15.53
C LEU A 61 11.25 18.74 16.28
N GLN A 62 11.42 19.95 16.81
CA GLN A 62 10.35 20.68 17.51
C GLN A 62 9.16 20.99 16.59
N LYS A 63 9.41 21.39 15.34
CA LYS A 63 8.34 21.58 14.33
C LYS A 63 7.57 20.29 14.12
N VAL A 64 8.25 19.16 13.94
CA VAL A 64 7.60 17.84 13.79
C VAL A 64 6.79 17.47 15.03
N MET A 65 7.37 17.60 16.22
CA MET A 65 6.69 17.25 17.48
C MET A 65 5.45 18.11 17.74
N SER A 66 5.47 19.39 17.34
CA SER A 66 4.33 20.31 17.50
C SER A 66 3.06 19.84 16.78
N GLY A 67 3.20 19.03 15.73
CA GLY A 67 2.11 18.48 14.95
C GLY A 67 1.64 17.08 15.37
N ILE A 68 2.23 16.51 16.43
CA ILE A 68 1.99 15.13 16.85
C ILE A 68 1.30 15.10 18.21
N GLN A 69 0.23 14.32 18.32
CA GLN A 69 -0.35 13.95 19.60
C GLN A 69 -0.49 12.43 19.70
N GLN A 70 -0.14 11.86 20.84
CA GLN A 70 -0.32 10.44 21.11
C GLN A 70 -1.12 10.22 22.39
N ARG A 71 -2.05 9.26 22.34
CA ARG A 71 -2.84 8.84 23.49
C ARG A 71 -3.00 7.33 23.49
N ARG A 72 -2.69 6.70 24.62
CA ARG A 72 -3.08 5.30 24.84
C ARG A 72 -4.54 5.28 25.23
N LEU A 73 -5.39 4.86 24.29
CA LEU A 73 -6.85 4.87 24.49
C LEU A 73 -7.42 3.47 24.63
N PHE A 74 -6.89 2.50 23.89
CA PHE A 74 -7.43 1.15 23.85
C PHE A 74 -6.68 0.23 24.81
N THR A 75 -7.44 -0.49 25.62
CA THR A 75 -6.95 -1.56 26.49
C THR A 75 -6.54 -2.79 25.69
N GLU A 76 -5.84 -3.73 26.32
CA GLU A 76 -5.40 -4.93 25.64
C GLU A 76 -6.55 -5.80 25.11
N ASP A 77 -7.66 -5.87 25.85
CA ASP A 77 -8.81 -6.68 25.50
C ASP A 77 -9.66 -6.02 24.40
N GLU A 78 -9.78 -4.69 24.41
CA GLU A 78 -10.35 -3.95 23.29
C GLU A 78 -9.52 -4.15 22.02
N CYS A 79 -8.19 -4.05 22.12
CA CYS A 79 -7.30 -4.36 21.01
C CYS A 79 -7.50 -5.79 20.52
N LYS A 80 -7.57 -6.80 21.40
CA LYS A 80 -7.81 -8.21 21.00
C LYS A 80 -9.15 -8.35 20.28
N HIS A 81 -10.17 -7.64 20.73
CA HIS A 81 -11.49 -7.69 20.11
C HIS A 81 -11.48 -7.07 18.71
N ILE A 82 -10.83 -5.91 18.55
CA ILE A 82 -10.67 -5.23 17.26
C ILE A 82 -9.81 -6.04 16.30
N GLU A 83 -8.72 -6.64 16.77
CA GLU A 83 -7.84 -7.51 15.97
C GLU A 83 -8.59 -8.69 15.37
N LYS A 84 -9.51 -9.31 16.12
CA LYS A 84 -10.40 -10.36 15.57
C LYS A 84 -11.30 -9.83 14.44
N LYS A 85 -11.69 -8.56 14.48
CA LYS A 85 -12.45 -7.93 13.40
C LYS A 85 -11.57 -7.65 12.18
N ILE A 86 -10.33 -7.20 12.40
CA ILE A 86 -9.34 -7.04 11.32
C ILE A 86 -9.08 -8.39 10.64
N ASP A 87 -8.91 -9.47 11.40
CA ASP A 87 -8.75 -10.82 10.83
C ASP A 87 -9.96 -11.24 9.99
N LYS A 88 -11.18 -10.87 10.41
CA LYS A 88 -12.38 -11.11 9.61
C LYS A 88 -12.33 -10.31 8.30
N VAL A 89 -11.87 -9.06 8.31
CA VAL A 89 -11.68 -8.27 7.09
C VAL A 89 -10.73 -8.98 6.13
N VAL A 90 -9.57 -9.44 6.60
CA VAL A 90 -8.61 -10.19 5.76
C VAL A 90 -9.26 -11.43 5.14
N LYS A 91 -9.97 -12.23 5.94
CA LYS A 91 -10.66 -13.44 5.47
C LYS A 91 -11.71 -13.13 4.40
N LEU A 92 -12.54 -12.10 4.61
CA LEU A 92 -13.57 -11.70 3.64
C LEU A 92 -12.95 -11.20 2.33
N ALA A 93 -11.83 -10.46 2.42
CA ALA A 93 -11.10 -10.03 1.25
C ALA A 93 -10.53 -11.21 0.45
N ASP A 94 -10.01 -12.24 1.13
CA ASP A 94 -9.47 -13.45 0.49
C ASP A 94 -10.55 -14.32 -0.14
N LEU A 95 -11.78 -14.24 0.37
CA LEU A 95 -12.96 -14.83 -0.25
C LEU A 95 -13.53 -13.98 -1.41
N GLY A 96 -12.96 -12.81 -1.70
CA GLY A 96 -13.44 -11.92 -2.78
C GLY A 96 -14.78 -11.25 -2.50
N LEU A 97 -15.13 -11.07 -1.21
CA LEU A 97 -16.44 -10.53 -0.80
C LEU A 97 -16.49 -9.00 -0.68
N TYR A 98 -15.40 -8.32 -1.04
CA TYR A 98 -15.33 -6.86 -1.10
C TYR A 98 -15.24 -6.39 -2.55
N LYS A 99 -15.62 -5.13 -2.77
CA LYS A 99 -15.47 -4.46 -4.06
C LYS A 99 -13.99 -4.39 -4.45
N GLU A 100 -13.76 -4.25 -5.75
CA GLU A 100 -12.41 -4.25 -6.32
C GLU A 100 -11.51 -3.20 -5.66
N HIS A 101 -11.97 -1.95 -5.56
CA HIS A 101 -11.18 -0.85 -5.02
C HIS A 101 -11.11 -0.81 -3.49
N THR A 102 -11.87 -1.67 -2.80
CA THR A 102 -11.74 -1.86 -1.35
C THR A 102 -10.42 -2.54 -1.00
N VAL A 103 -9.90 -3.45 -1.85
CA VAL A 103 -8.76 -4.30 -1.48
C VAL A 103 -7.56 -4.02 -2.38
N ASP A 104 -6.50 -3.48 -1.77
CA ASP A 104 -5.20 -3.34 -2.42
C ASP A 104 -4.20 -4.33 -1.81
N ARG A 105 -3.63 -5.19 -2.64
CA ARG A 105 -2.66 -6.21 -2.21
C ARG A 105 -1.25 -5.86 -2.69
N ALA A 106 -0.31 -5.78 -1.76
CA ALA A 106 1.12 -5.73 -2.05
C ALA A 106 1.86 -6.82 -1.26
N PRO A 107 3.07 -7.24 -1.67
CA PRO A 107 3.73 -8.45 -1.14
C PRO A 107 3.79 -8.55 0.39
N LEU A 108 4.05 -7.43 1.06
CA LEU A 108 4.21 -7.37 2.52
C LEU A 108 3.24 -6.40 3.21
N ARG A 109 2.30 -5.82 2.46
CA ARG A 109 1.31 -4.89 3.01
C ARG A 109 0.05 -4.92 2.18
N ASN A 110 -1.07 -5.25 2.80
CA ASN A 110 -2.38 -5.05 2.20
C ASN A 110 -3.02 -3.77 2.75
N LYS A 111 -3.86 -3.13 1.93
CA LYS A 111 -4.73 -2.04 2.37
C LYS A 111 -6.19 -2.40 2.11
N TYR A 112 -7.04 -1.99 3.03
CA TYR A 112 -8.48 -2.15 2.95
C TYR A 112 -9.15 -0.78 3.09
N PHE A 113 -9.73 -0.26 2.02
CA PHE A 113 -10.37 1.06 1.96
C PHE A 113 -11.86 0.95 2.24
N PHE A 114 -12.36 1.71 3.20
CA PHE A 114 -13.78 1.79 3.51
C PHE A 114 -14.27 3.25 3.57
N GLY A 115 -15.50 3.48 3.13
CA GLY A 115 -16.12 4.79 2.98
C GLY A 115 -15.63 5.53 1.74
N GLU A 116 -14.34 5.88 1.73
CA GLU A 116 -13.69 6.56 0.60
C GLU A 116 -12.32 5.94 0.32
N GLY A 117 -12.05 5.66 -0.96
CA GLY A 117 -10.75 5.25 -1.47
C GLY A 117 -10.23 6.22 -2.52
N TYR A 118 -8.93 6.16 -2.81
CA TYR A 118 -8.28 7.05 -3.76
C TYR A 118 -7.19 6.34 -4.54
N THR A 119 -6.94 6.83 -5.75
CA THR A 119 -5.85 6.38 -6.60
C THR A 119 -4.51 6.81 -6.04
N TYR A 120 -3.49 5.96 -6.22
CA TYR A 120 -2.14 6.31 -5.81
C TYR A 120 -1.08 5.54 -6.60
N GLY A 121 0.17 6.01 -6.54
CA GLY A 121 1.32 5.33 -7.10
C GLY A 121 1.19 5.08 -8.61
N ALA A 122 1.18 3.81 -9.01
CA ALA A 122 1.15 3.40 -10.42
C ALA A 122 -0.22 3.63 -11.10
N GLN A 123 -1.28 3.86 -10.32
CA GLN A 123 -2.63 4.12 -10.84
C GLN A 123 -2.81 5.56 -11.33
N LEU A 124 -1.81 6.43 -11.11
CA LEU A 124 -1.86 7.83 -11.52
C LEU A 124 -1.45 7.94 -13.00
N ALA A 125 -2.31 8.55 -13.82
CA ALA A 125 -2.01 8.85 -15.23
C ALA A 125 -0.74 9.72 -15.38
N LYS A 126 -0.50 10.62 -14.40
CA LYS A 126 0.76 11.34 -14.21
C LYS A 126 1.33 11.01 -12.84
N LYS A 127 2.55 10.48 -12.81
CA LYS A 127 3.28 10.24 -11.56
C LYS A 127 3.66 11.57 -10.93
N GLY A 128 3.42 11.68 -9.62
CA GLY A 128 3.79 12.84 -8.82
C GLY A 128 2.69 13.22 -7.83
N PRO A 129 3.06 13.85 -6.70
CA PRO A 129 2.09 14.27 -5.68
C PRO A 129 1.07 15.26 -6.27
N GLY A 130 -0.18 15.20 -5.80
CA GLY A 130 -1.27 16.11 -6.21
C GLY A 130 -2.17 15.55 -7.33
N ASN A 131 -1.79 14.40 -7.90
CA ASN A 131 -2.58 13.75 -8.96
C ASN A 131 -3.52 12.66 -8.43
N GLU A 132 -3.46 12.35 -7.15
CA GLU A 132 -4.39 11.44 -6.48
C GLU A 132 -5.84 11.93 -6.68
N ARG A 133 -6.74 11.00 -6.93
CA ARG A 133 -8.18 11.24 -7.10
C ARG A 133 -8.95 10.24 -6.28
N LEU A 134 -10.06 10.66 -5.68
CA LEU A 134 -11.01 9.74 -5.08
C LEU A 134 -11.62 8.84 -6.15
N TYR A 135 -11.90 7.59 -5.82
CA TYR A 135 -12.74 6.73 -6.67
C TYR A 135 -14.17 7.28 -6.77
N SER A 136 -14.97 6.80 -7.71
CA SER A 136 -16.39 7.18 -7.78
C SER A 136 -17.12 6.78 -6.50
N LYS A 137 -18.19 7.50 -6.17
CA LYS A 137 -18.99 7.19 -4.98
C LYS A 137 -19.55 5.79 -5.10
N GLY A 138 -19.29 4.95 -4.10
CA GLY A 138 -19.75 3.55 -4.09
C GLY A 138 -18.74 2.54 -4.67
N ASP A 139 -17.56 2.96 -5.14
CA ASP A 139 -16.54 2.03 -5.66
C ASP A 139 -15.84 1.23 -4.56
N VAL A 140 -15.87 1.73 -3.32
CA VAL A 140 -15.39 1.04 -2.13
C VAL A 140 -16.55 0.65 -1.23
N ASP A 141 -16.30 -0.31 -0.34
CA ASP A 141 -17.26 -0.75 0.67
C ASP A 141 -17.47 0.33 1.73
N GLU A 142 -18.64 0.36 2.35
CA GLU A 142 -18.94 1.27 3.45
C GLU A 142 -18.07 0.97 4.68
N ILE A 143 -17.91 1.96 5.56
CA ILE A 143 -17.21 1.76 6.84
C ILE A 143 -17.96 0.70 7.65
N PRO A 144 -17.32 -0.43 8.00
CA PRO A 144 -18.00 -1.46 8.77
C PRO A 144 -18.49 -0.92 10.12
N ASN A 145 -19.72 -1.28 10.52
CA ASN A 145 -20.33 -0.86 11.79
C ASN A 145 -19.46 -1.12 13.03
N TRP A 146 -18.58 -2.12 12.99
CA TRP A 146 -17.66 -2.38 14.08
C TRP A 146 -16.56 -1.31 14.21
N ILE A 147 -16.12 -0.67 13.11
CA ILE A 147 -15.17 0.45 13.16
C ILE A 147 -15.84 1.66 13.82
N HIS A 148 -17.10 1.95 13.44
CA HIS A 148 -17.89 2.99 14.10
C HIS A 148 -17.99 2.76 15.60
N ARG A 149 -18.45 1.57 16.00
CA ARG A 149 -18.71 1.26 17.41
C ARG A 149 -17.47 1.09 18.27
N LEU A 150 -16.42 0.45 17.75
CA LEU A 150 -15.27 0.01 18.55
C LEU A 150 -14.07 0.93 18.40
N VAL A 151 -14.04 1.84 17.43
CA VAL A 151 -12.89 2.71 17.16
C VAL A 151 -13.30 4.17 17.11
N ILE A 152 -14.20 4.55 16.20
CA ILE A 152 -14.60 5.96 16.00
C ILE A 152 -15.30 6.49 17.25
N ARG A 153 -16.32 5.78 17.76
CA ARG A 153 -17.06 6.22 18.95
C ARG A 153 -16.17 6.39 20.19
N PRO A 154 -15.28 5.45 20.57
CA PRO A 154 -14.33 5.69 21.66
C PRO A 154 -13.44 6.92 21.46
N LEU A 155 -13.06 7.24 20.22
CA LEU A 155 -12.30 8.46 19.92
C LEU A 155 -13.15 9.72 20.12
N CYS A 156 -14.43 9.71 19.69
CA CYS A 156 -15.37 10.79 19.93
C CYS A 156 -15.64 10.99 21.44
N ASP A 157 -15.96 9.91 22.15
CA ASP A 157 -16.25 9.91 23.59
C ASP A 157 -15.04 10.43 24.41
N ALA A 158 -13.83 10.18 23.93
CA ALA A 158 -12.59 10.66 24.53
C ALA A 158 -12.20 12.10 24.13
N GLY A 159 -12.98 12.76 23.28
CA GLY A 159 -12.72 14.12 22.78
C GLY A 159 -11.54 14.21 21.81
N VAL A 160 -11.15 13.11 21.18
CA VAL A 160 -10.03 13.06 20.24
C VAL A 160 -10.42 13.62 18.86
N ILE A 161 -11.65 13.35 18.43
CA ILE A 161 -12.25 13.87 17.19
C ILE A 161 -13.72 14.17 17.44
N GLN A 162 -14.33 14.98 16.56
CA GLN A 162 -15.76 15.28 16.62
C GLN A 162 -16.59 14.16 15.97
N GLU A 163 -17.81 13.98 16.48
CA GLU A 163 -18.79 13.09 15.85
C GLU A 163 -19.05 13.54 14.40
N GLY A 164 -19.14 12.59 13.48
CA GLY A 164 -19.32 12.88 12.05
C GLY A 164 -18.05 13.30 11.30
N PHE A 165 -16.90 13.47 11.97
CA PHE A 165 -15.64 13.80 11.30
C PHE A 165 -15.17 12.69 10.35
N VAL A 166 -15.29 11.41 10.72
CA VAL A 166 -14.69 10.33 9.93
C VAL A 166 -15.63 9.88 8.81
N ASN A 167 -15.16 9.96 7.56
CA ASN A 167 -15.82 9.36 6.40
C ASN A 167 -14.91 8.47 5.54
N SER A 168 -13.64 8.34 5.91
CA SER A 168 -12.68 7.39 5.32
C SER A 168 -11.99 6.59 6.42
N ALA A 169 -12.05 5.27 6.32
CA ALA A 169 -11.34 4.36 7.20
C ALA A 169 -10.48 3.40 6.36
N VAL A 170 -9.17 3.38 6.60
CA VAL A 170 -8.24 2.49 5.89
C VAL A 170 -7.52 1.60 6.87
N ILE A 171 -7.56 0.29 6.63
CA ILE A 171 -6.78 -0.68 7.40
C ILE A 171 -5.55 -1.04 6.59
N ASN A 172 -4.36 -0.75 7.11
CA ASN A 172 -3.11 -1.27 6.55
C ASN A 172 -2.66 -2.46 7.40
N ASP A 173 -2.55 -3.66 6.80
CA ASP A 173 -2.07 -4.89 7.45
C ASP A 173 -0.69 -5.24 6.88
N TYR A 174 0.32 -5.28 7.76
CA TYR A 174 1.73 -5.45 7.43
C TYR A 174 2.19 -6.83 7.89
N LYS A 175 2.89 -7.53 6.98
CA LYS A 175 3.70 -8.71 7.31
C LYS A 175 5.06 -8.27 7.88
N PRO A 176 5.81 -9.16 8.55
CA PRO A 176 7.20 -8.89 8.95
C PRO A 176 8.05 -8.37 7.78
N GLY A 177 8.81 -7.30 8.03
CA GLY A 177 9.56 -6.57 7.01
C GLY A 177 8.72 -5.70 6.07
N GLY A 178 7.40 -5.63 6.27
CA GLY A 178 6.54 -4.72 5.54
C GLY A 178 6.89 -3.26 5.83
N CYS A 179 6.62 -2.38 4.86
CA CYS A 179 6.98 -0.97 4.97
C CYS A 179 5.99 -0.07 4.23
N ILE A 180 6.09 1.23 4.48
CA ILE A 180 5.51 2.27 3.62
C ILE A 180 6.60 3.29 3.32
N VAL A 181 6.78 3.58 2.03
CA VAL A 181 7.73 4.59 1.56
C VAL A 181 7.30 5.97 2.05
N SER A 182 8.27 6.87 2.24
CA SER A 182 8.04 8.27 2.61
C SER A 182 6.99 8.93 1.72
N HIS A 183 5.97 9.51 2.37
CA HIS A 183 4.88 10.22 1.72
C HIS A 183 4.27 11.25 2.68
N ILE A 184 3.40 12.11 2.13
CA ILE A 184 2.50 12.99 2.87
C ILE A 184 1.08 12.53 2.53
N ASP A 185 0.18 12.45 3.52
CA ASP A 185 -1.24 12.20 3.26
C ASP A 185 -1.79 13.31 2.36
N PRO A 186 -2.43 12.98 1.21
CA PRO A 186 -2.73 13.96 0.17
C PRO A 186 -3.53 15.17 0.72
N PRO A 187 -2.92 16.39 0.75
CA PRO A 187 -3.54 17.57 1.34
C PRO A 187 -4.77 18.06 0.57
N HIS A 188 -4.84 17.77 -0.73
CA HIS A 188 -5.99 18.06 -1.57
C HIS A 188 -7.12 17.04 -1.46
N ILE A 189 -6.93 15.94 -0.72
CA ILE A 189 -7.99 14.92 -0.49
C ILE A 189 -8.47 14.94 0.95
N PHE A 190 -7.57 14.99 1.93
CA PHE A 190 -7.91 14.78 3.34
C PHE A 190 -7.80 16.07 4.16
N GLU A 191 -8.77 16.30 5.03
CA GLU A 191 -8.66 17.27 6.11
C GLU A 191 -7.71 16.77 7.20
N ARG A 192 -7.34 17.67 8.10
CA ARG A 192 -6.56 17.36 9.31
C ARG A 192 -7.47 17.45 10.54
N PRO A 193 -7.18 16.70 11.62
CA PRO A 193 -6.04 15.81 11.80
C PRO A 193 -6.19 14.47 11.06
N ILE A 194 -5.06 13.85 10.73
CA ILE A 194 -5.02 12.43 10.33
C ILE A 194 -4.93 11.60 11.61
N VAL A 195 -5.89 10.70 11.84
CA VAL A 195 -5.93 9.87 13.05
C VAL A 195 -5.55 8.44 12.71
N SER A 196 -4.71 7.81 13.52
CA SER A 196 -4.32 6.42 13.35
C SER A 196 -4.33 5.65 14.67
N VAL A 197 -4.75 4.39 14.63
CA VAL A 197 -4.78 3.50 15.80
C VAL A 197 -4.07 2.20 15.45
N SER A 198 -3.07 1.82 16.25
CA SER A 198 -2.20 0.65 15.95
C SER A 198 -2.59 -0.61 16.71
N PHE A 199 -2.44 -1.76 16.05
CA PHE A 199 -2.84 -3.08 16.54
C PHE A 199 -1.78 -4.17 16.25
N PHE A 200 -1.94 -5.32 16.90
CA PHE A 200 -1.09 -6.51 16.91
C PHE A 200 0.28 -6.34 17.57
N SER A 201 1.11 -5.42 17.09
CA SER A 201 2.48 -5.27 17.59
C SER A 201 2.89 -3.81 17.72
N GLU A 202 3.92 -3.58 18.51
CA GLU A 202 4.63 -2.31 18.55
C GLU A 202 5.45 -2.10 17.27
N SER A 203 5.73 -0.83 16.94
CA SER A 203 6.53 -0.42 15.79
C SER A 203 6.96 1.04 15.95
N ALA A 204 7.38 1.69 14.86
CA ALA A 204 7.69 3.11 14.83
C ALA A 204 7.19 3.78 13.54
N LEU A 205 6.85 5.06 13.66
CA LEU A 205 6.57 5.96 12.55
C LEU A 205 7.72 6.95 12.41
N SER A 206 8.40 6.93 11.27
CA SER A 206 9.59 7.74 11.03
C SER A 206 9.29 8.93 10.14
N PHE A 207 9.77 10.11 10.51
CA PHE A 207 9.58 11.37 9.79
C PHE A 207 10.87 11.83 9.11
N GLY A 208 10.78 12.39 7.92
CA GLY A 208 11.91 12.97 7.19
C GLY A 208 12.84 11.95 6.52
N CYS A 209 12.40 10.70 6.38
CA CYS A 209 13.20 9.67 5.72
C CYS A 209 13.23 9.85 4.20
N LYS A 210 14.36 9.45 3.60
CA LYS A 210 14.52 9.26 2.16
C LYS A 210 14.74 7.77 1.88
N PHE A 211 13.96 7.21 0.97
CA PHE A 211 14.15 5.86 0.46
C PHE A 211 15.01 5.90 -0.80
N THR A 212 15.97 4.99 -0.88
CA THR A 212 16.61 4.63 -2.16
C THR A 212 16.26 3.21 -2.50
N PHE A 213 16.04 2.95 -3.78
CA PHE A 213 15.68 1.64 -4.31
C PHE A 213 16.88 1.05 -5.06
N LYS A 214 17.01 -0.28 -5.06
CA LYS A 214 18.10 -1.05 -5.69
C LYS A 214 19.52 -0.80 -5.08
N PRO A 215 19.81 -1.27 -3.85
CA PRO A 215 18.94 -1.98 -2.90
C PRO A 215 18.06 -1.02 -2.08
N ILE A 216 17.02 -1.55 -1.43
CA ILE A 216 16.19 -0.73 -0.53
C ILE A 216 17.04 -0.29 0.65
N ARG A 217 17.13 1.02 0.85
CA ARG A 217 17.78 1.65 2.01
C ARG A 217 16.97 2.85 2.43
N VAL A 218 17.07 3.19 3.71
CA VAL A 218 16.36 4.33 4.30
C VAL A 218 17.37 5.25 5.01
N SER A 219 17.21 6.56 4.85
CA SER A 219 18.04 7.55 5.53
C SER A 219 17.71 7.59 7.03
N LYS A 220 18.57 8.27 7.80
CA LYS A 220 18.23 8.61 9.18
C LYS A 220 16.97 9.50 9.19
N PRO A 221 15.98 9.22 10.07
CA PRO A 221 14.83 10.10 10.26
C PRO A 221 15.21 11.34 11.08
N VAL A 222 14.40 12.39 10.93
CA VAL A 222 14.34 13.53 11.86
C VAL A 222 13.79 13.06 13.21
N LEU A 223 12.66 12.36 13.17
CA LEU A 223 12.01 11.77 14.35
C LEU A 223 11.64 10.32 14.06
N THR A 224 11.95 9.42 15.00
CA THR A 224 11.36 8.08 15.07
C THR A 224 10.39 8.05 16.23
N LEU A 225 9.09 8.10 15.92
CA LEU A 225 8.02 8.09 16.92
C LEU A 225 7.65 6.64 17.27
N PRO A 226 7.85 6.17 18.51
CA PRO A 226 7.40 4.85 18.93
C PRO A 226 5.88 4.74 18.87
N ILE A 227 5.36 3.64 18.34
CA ILE A 227 3.94 3.38 18.21
C ILE A 227 3.60 2.03 18.88
N SER A 228 3.10 2.09 20.11
CA SER A 228 2.63 0.91 20.85
C SER A 228 1.26 0.43 20.37
N ARG A 229 0.94 -0.84 20.66
CA ARG A 229 -0.38 -1.43 20.43
C ARG A 229 -1.45 -0.68 21.25
N GLY A 230 -2.58 -0.34 20.62
CA GLY A 230 -3.67 0.44 21.20
C GLY A 230 -3.41 1.94 21.31
N CYS A 231 -2.24 2.42 20.85
CA CYS A 231 -1.93 3.83 20.79
C CYS A 231 -2.68 4.51 19.63
N VAL A 232 -3.27 5.66 19.93
CA VAL A 232 -3.84 6.61 18.97
C VAL A 232 -2.81 7.68 18.68
N THR A 233 -2.51 7.93 17.41
CA THR A 233 -1.61 9.00 16.96
C THR A 233 -2.36 9.93 16.03
N LEU A 234 -2.31 11.24 16.33
CA LEU A 234 -2.88 12.31 15.53
C LEU A 234 -1.76 13.10 14.88
N LEU A 235 -1.88 13.34 13.58
CA LEU A 235 -0.97 14.19 12.82
C LEU A 235 -1.73 15.43 12.34
N SER A 236 -1.15 16.61 12.61
CA SER A 236 -1.66 17.90 12.20
C SER A 236 -0.51 18.88 11.95
N GLY A 237 -0.79 20.05 11.38
CA GLY A 237 0.19 21.09 11.11
C GLY A 237 1.45 20.56 10.43
N TYR A 238 2.62 20.92 10.93
CA TYR A 238 3.91 20.58 10.32
C TYR A 238 4.10 19.08 10.07
N ALA A 239 3.69 18.23 11.03
CA ALA A 239 3.85 16.77 10.93
C ALA A 239 2.98 16.14 9.84
N ALA A 240 1.84 16.76 9.50
CA ALA A 240 0.94 16.29 8.46
C ALA A 240 1.25 16.90 7.09
N ASP A 241 1.81 18.11 7.03
CA ASP A 241 1.81 18.92 5.81
C ASP A 241 3.21 19.25 5.26
N HIS A 242 4.23 19.25 6.10
CA HIS A 242 5.54 19.81 5.73
C HIS A 242 6.69 18.82 5.82
N ILE A 243 6.45 17.63 6.38
CA ILE A 243 7.43 16.55 6.42
C ILE A 243 6.80 15.23 5.99
N THR A 244 7.57 14.41 5.27
CA THR A 244 7.14 13.07 4.90
C THR A 244 7.23 12.13 6.11
N HIS A 245 6.35 11.14 6.17
CA HIS A 245 6.42 10.06 7.13
C HIS A 245 6.45 8.69 6.43
N CYS A 246 6.99 7.70 7.13
CA CYS A 246 7.18 6.35 6.62
C CYS A 246 7.19 5.32 7.76
N VAL A 247 7.05 4.03 7.41
CA VAL A 247 7.34 2.90 8.30
C VAL A 247 8.46 2.12 7.64
N ARG A 248 9.57 1.95 8.35
CA ARG A 248 10.76 1.28 7.80
C ARG A 248 10.65 -0.23 7.98
N PRO A 249 11.21 -1.04 7.06
CA PRO A 249 11.17 -2.50 7.17
C PRO A 249 11.69 -3.04 8.50
N GLU A 250 12.74 -2.44 9.06
CA GLU A 250 13.33 -2.84 10.34
C GLU A 250 12.41 -2.63 11.54
N ASP A 251 11.44 -1.71 11.44
CA ASP A 251 10.50 -1.37 12.52
C ASP A 251 9.26 -2.28 12.53
N VAL A 252 9.10 -3.16 11.53
CA VAL A 252 7.99 -4.15 11.45
C VAL A 252 8.56 -5.55 11.63
N VAL A 253 8.79 -5.91 12.89
CA VAL A 253 9.43 -7.19 13.28
C VAL A 253 8.44 -8.36 13.25
N SER A 254 7.18 -8.09 13.57
CA SER A 254 6.07 -9.05 13.55
C SER A 254 4.86 -8.43 12.81
N ARG A 255 3.76 -9.18 12.70
CA ARG A 255 2.55 -8.65 12.05
C ARG A 255 2.05 -7.43 12.79
N ARG A 256 1.77 -6.37 12.03
CA ARG A 256 1.23 -5.09 12.53
C ARG A 256 0.05 -4.68 11.69
N ALA A 257 -0.99 -4.14 12.32
CA ALA A 257 -2.03 -3.42 11.59
C ALA A 257 -2.20 -2.00 12.13
N VAL A 258 -2.71 -1.11 11.29
CA VAL A 258 -3.13 0.24 11.69
C VAL A 258 -4.44 0.58 10.99
N ILE A 259 -5.38 1.15 11.74
CA ILE A 259 -6.60 1.75 11.21
C ILE A 259 -6.36 3.26 11.11
N ILE A 260 -6.46 3.82 9.92
CA ILE A 260 -6.29 5.24 9.63
C ILE A 260 -7.68 5.83 9.37
N LEU A 261 -8.07 6.83 10.15
CA LEU A 261 -9.37 7.50 10.12
C LEU A 261 -9.17 8.95 9.68
N ARG A 262 -9.89 9.34 8.63
CA ARG A 262 -9.75 10.65 7.99
C ARG A 262 -11.10 11.20 7.57
N ARG A 263 -11.15 12.51 7.38
CA ARG A 263 -12.21 13.23 6.66
C ARG A 263 -11.71 13.59 5.28
N VAL A 264 -12.45 13.21 4.25
CA VAL A 264 -12.25 13.68 2.89
C VAL A 264 -12.84 15.08 2.77
N ARG A 265 -12.08 16.00 2.15
CA ARG A 265 -12.52 17.37 1.88
C ARG A 265 -13.69 17.38 0.90
N ASP A 266 -14.57 18.36 1.03
CA ASP A 266 -15.73 18.49 0.14
C ASP A 266 -15.34 18.84 -1.31
N ASP A 267 -14.21 19.52 -1.49
CA ASP A 267 -13.63 19.91 -2.80
C ASP A 267 -12.62 18.88 -3.35
N ALA A 268 -12.48 17.72 -2.70
CA ALA A 268 -11.49 16.72 -3.11
C ALA A 268 -11.80 16.17 -4.51
N PRO A 269 -10.81 16.13 -5.42
CA PRO A 269 -11.05 15.76 -6.80
C PRO A 269 -11.33 14.26 -6.92
N ARG A 270 -12.36 13.92 -7.70
CA ARG A 270 -12.85 12.55 -7.90
C ARG A 270 -12.63 12.10 -9.35
N LEU A 271 -12.51 10.80 -9.56
CA LEU A 271 -12.63 10.22 -10.89
C LEU A 271 -14.08 10.42 -11.39
N GLU A 272 -14.22 10.75 -12.66
CA GLU A 272 -15.53 10.81 -13.28
C GLU A 272 -16.11 9.38 -13.38
N PRO A 273 -17.43 9.22 -13.22
CA PRO A 273 -18.07 7.94 -13.49
C PRO A 273 -17.80 7.53 -14.94
N ASP A 274 -17.57 6.24 -15.18
CA ASP A 274 -17.59 5.74 -16.55
C ASP A 274 -18.95 6.08 -17.17
N ALA A 275 -18.94 6.81 -18.28
CA ALA A 275 -20.17 7.16 -18.98
C ALA A 275 -20.89 5.86 -19.35
N GLU A 276 -22.09 5.65 -18.79
CA GLU A 276 -22.94 4.53 -19.20
C GLU A 276 -23.18 4.65 -20.70
N ILE A 277 -22.54 3.79 -21.50
CA ILE A 277 -22.86 3.67 -22.91
C ILE A 277 -24.30 3.17 -22.95
N PRO A 278 -25.27 3.96 -23.45
CA PRO A 278 -26.65 3.50 -23.54
C PRO A 278 -26.65 2.26 -24.42
N SER A 279 -26.99 1.12 -23.82
CA SER A 279 -27.19 -0.11 -24.58
C SER A 279 -28.24 0.18 -25.66
N PRO A 280 -27.96 -0.06 -26.96
CA PRO A 280 -28.88 0.31 -28.02
C PRO A 280 -30.19 -0.46 -27.79
N SER A 281 -31.22 0.27 -27.38
CA SER A 281 -32.54 -0.27 -27.12
C SER A 281 -33.05 -0.81 -28.46
N ARG A 282 -33.09 -2.13 -28.62
CA ARG A 282 -33.79 -2.75 -29.75
C ARG A 282 -35.26 -2.35 -29.63
N LYS A 283 -35.69 -1.34 -30.39
CA LYS A 283 -37.10 -1.07 -30.65
C LYS A 283 -37.69 -2.34 -31.26
N ARG A 284 -38.44 -3.12 -30.47
CA ARG A 284 -39.35 -4.13 -31.01
C ARG A 284 -40.47 -3.36 -31.70
N THR A 285 -40.37 -3.24 -33.01
CA THR A 285 -41.51 -2.87 -33.85
C THR A 285 -42.54 -3.98 -33.73
N MET A 286 -43.55 -3.80 -32.88
CA MET A 286 -44.73 -4.67 -32.85
C MET A 286 -45.57 -4.33 -34.09
N LEU A 287 -45.41 -5.13 -35.15
CA LEU A 287 -46.36 -5.14 -36.26
C LEU A 287 -47.60 -5.91 -35.80
N SER A 288 -48.73 -5.21 -35.75
CA SER A 288 -50.05 -5.79 -35.52
C SER A 288 -50.50 -6.57 -36.76
N SER A 289 -50.82 -7.84 -36.60
CA SER A 289 -51.64 -8.58 -37.57
C SER A 289 -52.69 -9.39 -36.81
N ASN A 290 -53.95 -9.02 -37.04
CA ASN A 290 -55.15 -9.73 -36.58
C ASN A 290 -55.47 -10.90 -37.53
N ASN A 291 -55.89 -12.03 -36.94
CA ASN A 291 -56.84 -13.08 -37.42
C ASN A 291 -56.52 -13.80 -38.76
N ASN A 292 -56.69 -15.13 -38.97
CA ASN A 292 -57.64 -16.13 -38.46
C ASN A 292 -57.16 -17.58 -38.74
N LEU A 293 -57.65 -18.54 -37.94
CA LEU A 293 -57.88 -20.00 -38.12
C LEU A 293 -57.00 -20.86 -39.08
N ALA A 294 -56.43 -21.96 -38.54
CA ALA A 294 -56.86 -23.34 -38.85
C ALA A 294 -56.16 -24.39 -37.97
N ARG A 295 -56.92 -25.43 -37.63
CA ARG A 295 -56.69 -26.56 -36.72
C ARG A 295 -56.12 -27.76 -37.49
N ILE A 296 -55.00 -28.38 -37.08
CA ILE A 296 -54.72 -29.81 -37.25
C ILE A 296 -53.84 -30.34 -36.09
N GLN A 297 -54.27 -31.45 -35.51
CA GLN A 297 -53.59 -32.26 -34.49
C GLN A 297 -52.55 -33.19 -35.12
N SER A 298 -51.41 -33.45 -34.44
CA SER A 298 -50.83 -34.80 -34.34
C SER A 298 -49.73 -34.88 -33.27
N ARG A 299 -49.49 -36.12 -32.83
CA ARG A 299 -48.84 -36.60 -31.60
C ARG A 299 -47.32 -36.84 -31.75
N ARG A 300 -46.65 -36.95 -30.59
CA ARG A 300 -45.39 -37.69 -30.28
C ARG A 300 -44.13 -37.10 -30.97
N SER A 301 -42.92 -37.12 -30.41
CA SER A 301 -42.28 -37.89 -29.33
C SER A 301 -40.91 -37.25 -29.01
N SER A 302 -40.44 -37.44 -27.78
CA SER A 302 -39.04 -37.49 -27.28
C SER A 302 -37.89 -37.07 -28.21
N THR A 303 -37.00 -36.19 -27.71
CA THR A 303 -35.56 -36.48 -27.53
C THR A 303 -34.83 -35.38 -26.77
N SER A 304 -33.84 -35.85 -26.01
CA SER A 304 -32.78 -35.23 -25.21
C SER A 304 -31.85 -34.23 -25.93
N SER A 305 -31.42 -33.19 -25.22
CA SER A 305 -30.02 -32.69 -25.12
C SER A 305 -30.01 -31.48 -24.16
N SER A 306 -29.38 -31.54 -22.98
CA SER A 306 -27.93 -31.40 -22.73
C SER A 306 -27.34 -30.15 -23.37
N SER A 307 -27.20 -29.07 -22.58
CA SER A 307 -26.11 -28.10 -22.65
C SER A 307 -26.01 -27.32 -21.33
N ASP A 308 -25.13 -27.80 -20.47
CA ASP A 308 -24.57 -27.12 -19.30
C ASP A 308 -23.48 -26.17 -19.82
N GLU A 309 -23.73 -24.85 -19.87
CA GLU A 309 -22.67 -23.86 -20.14
C GLU A 309 -22.13 -23.30 -18.83
N SER A 310 -21.03 -23.91 -18.45
CA SER A 310 -20.09 -23.49 -17.42
C SER A 310 -19.45 -22.16 -17.81
N ILE A 311 -19.86 -21.08 -17.12
CA ILE A 311 -19.18 -19.78 -17.17
C ILE A 311 -17.79 -19.95 -16.54
N LYS A 312 -16.75 -19.97 -17.38
CA LYS A 312 -15.36 -19.89 -16.93
C LYS A 312 -15.05 -18.44 -16.55
N PRO A 313 -14.53 -18.16 -15.34
CA PRO A 313 -14.07 -16.81 -15.01
C PRO A 313 -12.81 -16.48 -15.82
N VAL A 314 -12.89 -15.39 -16.58
CA VAL A 314 -11.77 -14.79 -17.29
C VAL A 314 -10.78 -14.26 -16.25
N LYS A 315 -9.68 -14.99 -16.03
CA LYS A 315 -8.53 -14.49 -15.27
C LYS A 315 -7.80 -13.46 -16.13
N VAL A 316 -8.05 -12.18 -15.90
CA VAL A 316 -7.17 -11.12 -16.38
C VAL A 316 -6.05 -10.95 -15.35
N SER A 317 -4.86 -11.40 -15.71
CA SER A 317 -3.64 -11.26 -14.93
C SER A 317 -3.14 -9.82 -15.02
N SER A 318 -3.28 -9.05 -13.94
CA SER A 318 -2.61 -7.76 -13.80
C SER A 318 -1.11 -8.01 -13.62
N LYS A 319 -0.37 -7.97 -14.74
CA LYS A 319 1.09 -8.06 -14.76
C LYS A 319 1.69 -6.88 -13.99
N VAL A 320 2.13 -7.13 -12.77
CA VAL A 320 3.20 -6.34 -12.14
C VAL A 320 4.50 -6.81 -12.77
N ILE A 321 5.19 -5.91 -13.47
CA ILE A 321 6.49 -6.19 -14.09
C ILE A 321 7.51 -6.39 -12.96
N CYS A 322 7.83 -7.65 -12.67
CA CYS A 322 9.11 -8.03 -12.12
C CYS A 322 10.15 -7.75 -13.21
N LEU A 323 11.10 -6.85 -12.94
CA LEU A 323 12.30 -6.72 -13.76
C LEU A 323 13.09 -8.03 -13.63
N THR A 324 12.95 -8.91 -14.61
CA THR A 324 13.83 -10.06 -14.80
C THR A 324 15.12 -9.58 -15.45
N ASP A 325 16.24 -10.07 -14.94
CA ASP A 325 17.59 -9.76 -15.42
C ASP A 325 17.78 -10.28 -16.85
N GLU A 326 17.83 -9.37 -17.82
CA GLU A 326 18.37 -9.66 -19.15
C GLU A 326 19.90 -9.69 -19.03
N LYS A 327 20.47 -10.88 -19.19
CA LYS A 327 21.89 -11.06 -19.43
C LYS A 327 22.18 -10.58 -20.85
N ASP A 328 22.86 -9.45 -20.98
CA ASP A 328 23.45 -9.03 -22.24
C ASP A 328 24.45 -10.09 -22.73
N GLY A 329 24.04 -10.77 -23.80
CA GLY A 329 24.87 -11.62 -24.63
C GLY A 329 25.92 -10.76 -25.32
N LYS A 330 27.17 -10.94 -24.92
CA LYS A 330 28.34 -10.34 -25.56
C LYS A 330 28.57 -11.02 -26.91
N LEU A 331 28.12 -10.38 -27.99
CA LEU A 331 28.47 -10.77 -29.36
C LEU A 331 29.91 -10.31 -29.63
N THR A 332 30.87 -11.23 -29.51
CA THR A 332 32.26 -11.02 -29.94
C THR A 332 32.43 -11.55 -31.36
N THR A 333 32.59 -10.67 -32.33
CA THR A 333 33.15 -10.98 -33.66
C THR A 333 34.67 -11.08 -33.55
N PRO A 334 35.32 -12.14 -34.05
CA PRO A 334 36.77 -12.22 -34.10
C PRO A 334 37.29 -11.62 -35.41
N ASP A 335 38.13 -10.60 -35.29
CA ASP A 335 38.99 -10.12 -36.38
C ASP A 335 40.14 -11.11 -36.63
N SER A 336 40.53 -11.20 -37.90
CA SER A 336 41.37 -12.22 -38.50
C SER A 336 42.87 -12.10 -38.16
N PRO A 337 43.67 -13.19 -38.30
CA PRO A 337 45.05 -13.26 -37.84
C PRO A 337 46.07 -12.75 -38.87
N LYS A 338 47.13 -12.07 -38.43
CA LYS A 338 48.33 -11.82 -39.24
C LYS A 338 49.61 -11.85 -38.40
N THR A 339 50.35 -12.95 -38.54
CA THR A 339 51.81 -13.15 -38.37
C THR A 339 52.02 -14.64 -38.62
N ILE A 340 52.88 -15.20 -39.49
CA ILE A 340 54.24 -14.87 -39.96
C ILE A 340 54.47 -15.76 -41.21
N ASN A 341 55.20 -15.28 -42.23
CA ASN A 341 56.35 -16.02 -42.78
C ASN A 341 57.06 -15.27 -43.92
N ARG A 342 58.38 -15.18 -43.71
CA ARG A 342 59.50 -14.93 -44.63
C ARG A 342 59.71 -13.52 -45.18
#